data_AF-T0UQW4-F1
#
_entry.id   AF-T0UQW4-F1
#
_cell.length_a   1.000
_cell.length_b   1.000
_cell.length_c   1.000
_cell.angle_alpha   90.00
_cell.angle_beta   90.00
_cell.angle_gamma   90.00
#
_symmetry.space_group_name_H-M   'P 1'
#
loop_
_entity.id
_entity.type
_entity.pdbx_description
1 polymer ?
#
loop_
_entity_poly.entity_id
_entity_poly.type
_entity_poly.pdbx_seq_one_letter_code
_entity_poly.pdbx_strand_id
1 'polypeptide(L)'
;MFLAWNEIKHSKLRYGLVVGVIFLIAYLVFFLTSLANGLAQTNRSAVDSWKSDYVILNEQANKNLRMSRFSVDLKMMLKLIKWQN
;
A
#
# COMPACT_ATOMS: atom_id res chain seq x y z
N MET A 1 -11.83 46.32 -9.38
CA MET A 1 -10.93 45.73 -8.34
C MET A 1 -9.88 44.87 -9.04
N PHE A 2 -8.91 45.49 -9.74
CA PHE A 2 -7.89 44.79 -10.54
C PHE A 2 -6.45 45.05 -10.04
N LEU A 3 -6.30 45.71 -8.88
CA LEU A 3 -4.99 46.00 -8.29
C LEU A 3 -4.25 44.72 -7.87
N ALA A 4 -4.96 43.74 -7.28
CA ALA A 4 -4.36 42.50 -6.78
C ALA A 4 -3.70 41.64 -7.89
N TRP A 5 -4.31 41.59 -9.09
CA TRP A 5 -3.74 40.88 -10.23
C TRP A 5 -2.44 41.54 -10.74
N ASN A 6 -2.39 42.88 -10.68
CA ASN A 6 -1.23 43.64 -11.10
C ASN A 6 -0.07 43.55 -10.08
N GLU A 7 -0.38 43.43 -8.78
CA GLU A 7 0.62 43.25 -7.71
C GLU A 7 1.26 41.85 -7.71
N ILE A 8 0.48 40.79 -7.96
CA ILE A 8 1.01 39.43 -8.16
C ILE A 8 2.02 39.42 -9.33
N LYS A 9 1.75 40.20 -10.37
CA LYS A 9 2.62 40.34 -11.56
C LYS A 9 3.88 41.17 -11.30
N HIS A 10 3.94 41.99 -10.24
CA HIS A 10 5.11 42.81 -9.92
C HIS A 10 6.07 42.08 -8.96
N SER A 11 5.56 41.33 -7.98
CA SER A 11 6.35 40.48 -7.05
C SER A 11 6.38 39.01 -7.46
N LYS A 12 6.58 38.72 -8.76
CA LYS A 12 6.47 37.38 -9.37
C LYS A 12 7.26 36.29 -8.65
N LEU A 13 8.41 36.64 -8.06
CA LEU A 13 9.34 35.67 -7.49
C LEU A 13 8.84 35.11 -6.14
N ARG A 14 8.31 35.96 -5.25
CA ARG A 14 7.78 35.51 -3.95
C ARG A 14 6.51 34.67 -4.12
N TYR A 15 5.58 35.14 -4.95
CA TYR A 15 4.33 34.40 -5.19
C TYR A 15 4.56 33.13 -6.03
N GLY A 16 5.51 33.14 -6.96
CA GLY A 16 5.91 31.95 -7.70
C GLY A 16 6.53 30.88 -6.82
N LEU A 17 7.36 31.26 -5.83
CA LEU A 17 7.93 30.33 -4.87
C LEU A 17 6.84 29.67 -3.99
N VAL A 18 5.84 30.43 -3.52
CA VAL A 18 4.75 29.86 -2.70
C VAL A 18 3.92 28.87 -3.50
N VAL A 19 3.52 29.22 -4.73
CA VAL A 19 2.79 28.30 -5.62
C VAL A 19 3.65 27.08 -5.96
N GLY A 20 4.94 27.28 -6.18
CA GLY A 20 5.91 26.22 -6.44
C GLY A 20 6.04 25.23 -5.28
N VAL A 21 6.09 25.72 -4.03
CA VAL A 21 6.13 24.88 -2.83
C VAL A 21 4.84 24.09 -2.67
N ILE A 22 3.68 24.73 -2.82
CA ILE A 22 2.38 24.04 -2.75
C ILE A 22 2.30 22.94 -3.82
N PHE A 23 2.75 23.25 -5.04
CA PHE A 23 2.82 22.28 -6.13
C PHE A 23 3.79 21.13 -5.82
N LEU A 24 4.98 21.43 -5.30
CA LEU A 24 5.97 20.40 -4.92
C LEU A 24 5.43 19.48 -3.83
N ILE A 25 4.74 20.01 -2.83
CA ILE A 25 4.14 19.21 -1.75
C ILE A 25 3.07 18.29 -2.34
N ALA A 26 2.16 18.83 -3.16
CA ALA A 26 1.13 18.02 -3.80
C ALA A 26 1.73 16.93 -4.69
N TYR A 27 2.76 17.26 -5.47
CA TYR A 27 3.51 16.31 -6.29
C TYR A 27 4.13 15.20 -5.45
N LEU A 28 4.75 15.54 -4.33
CA LEU A 28 5.44 14.59 -3.46
C LEU A 28 4.45 13.63 -2.78
N VAL A 29 3.29 14.12 -2.33
CA VAL A 29 2.22 13.28 -1.77
C VAL A 29 1.68 12.31 -2.84
N PHE A 30 1.44 12.80 -4.06
CA PHE A 30 1.01 11.95 -5.18
C PHE A 30 2.07 10.88 -5.52
N PHE A 31 3.34 11.28 -5.54
CA PHE A 31 4.47 10.40 -5.82
C PHE A 31 4.59 9.29 -4.78
N LEU A 32 4.55 9.63 -3.50
CA LEU A 32 4.59 8.65 -2.40
C LEU A 32 3.41 7.67 -2.47
N THR A 33 2.20 8.18 -2.71
CA THR A 33 0.99 7.35 -2.82
C THR A 33 1.08 6.38 -4.00
N SER A 34 1.55 6.87 -5.15
CA SER A 34 1.74 6.05 -6.35
C SER A 34 2.81 4.99 -6.15
N LEU A 35 3.93 5.33 -5.51
CA LEU A 35 5.02 4.41 -5.22
C LEU A 35 4.57 3.31 -4.23
N ALA A 36 3.88 3.70 -3.15
CA ALA A 36 3.36 2.77 -2.15
C ALA A 36 2.37 1.78 -2.80
N ASN A 37 1.44 2.28 -3.62
CA ASN A 37 0.49 1.44 -4.34
C ASN A 37 1.18 0.55 -5.39
N GLY A 38 2.20 1.04 -6.10
CA GLY A 38 2.96 0.26 -7.08
C GLY A 38 3.78 -0.88 -6.45
N LEU A 39 4.43 -0.62 -5.32
CA LEU A 39 5.13 -1.65 -4.54
C LEU A 39 4.14 -2.64 -3.90
N ALA A 40 3.05 -2.14 -3.33
CA ALA A 40 2.00 -2.98 -2.74
C ALA A 40 1.33 -3.86 -3.80
N GLN A 41 1.11 -3.35 -5.02
CA GLN A 41 0.58 -4.12 -6.14
C GLN A 41 1.57 -5.19 -6.57
N THR A 42 2.86 -4.88 -6.72
CA THR A 42 3.88 -5.89 -7.03
C THR A 42 3.94 -6.99 -5.96
N ASN A 43 3.88 -6.61 -4.69
CA ASN A 43 3.86 -7.56 -3.58
C ASN A 43 2.56 -8.39 -3.52
N ARG A 44 1.40 -7.78 -3.78
CA ARG A 44 0.12 -8.51 -3.86
C ARG A 44 0.08 -9.43 -5.05
N SER A 45 0.53 -9.01 -6.23
CA SER A 45 0.61 -9.87 -7.42
C SER A 45 1.51 -11.08 -7.18
N ALA A 46 2.60 -10.92 -6.42
CA ALA A 46 3.43 -12.05 -6.00
C ALA A 46 2.66 -13.04 -5.10
N VAL A 47 1.80 -12.56 -4.20
CA VAL A 47 0.94 -13.41 -3.36
C VAL A 47 -0.22 -14.03 -4.15
N ASP A 48 -0.83 -13.27 -5.06
CA ASP A 48 -1.97 -13.69 -5.89
C ASP A 48 -1.55 -14.76 -6.91
N SER A 49 -0.30 -14.70 -7.39
CA SER A 49 0.29 -15.74 -8.24
C SER A 49 0.37 -17.13 -7.60
N TRP A 50 0.18 -17.25 -6.28
CA TRP A 50 0.22 -18.53 -5.57
C TRP A 50 -1.01 -19.42 -5.83
N LYS A 51 -2.05 -18.95 -6.56
CA LYS A 51 -3.27 -19.71 -6.88
C LYS A 51 -3.88 -20.42 -5.66
N SER A 52 -4.00 -19.71 -4.54
CA SER A 52 -4.56 -20.29 -3.32
C SER A 52 -6.05 -19.96 -3.22
N ASP A 53 -6.92 -20.96 -3.37
CA ASP A 53 -8.37 -20.79 -3.24
C ASP A 53 -8.79 -20.39 -1.82
N TYR A 54 -7.99 -20.75 -0.81
CA TYR A 54 -8.25 -20.45 0.61
C TYR A 54 -6.96 -20.26 1.40
N VAL A 55 -6.84 -19.10 2.06
CA VAL A 55 -5.74 -18.79 2.97
C VAL A 55 -6.21 -18.99 4.40
N ILE A 56 -5.81 -20.11 5.02
CA ILE A 56 -6.18 -20.43 6.40
C ILE A 56 -5.15 -19.78 7.35
N LEU A 57 -5.62 -18.88 8.20
CA LEU A 57 -4.83 -18.17 9.21
C LEU A 57 -5.17 -18.71 10.60
N ASN A 58 -4.16 -18.99 11.42
CA ASN A 58 -4.38 -19.30 12.84
C ASN A 58 -4.94 -18.04 13.54
N GLU A 59 -5.97 -18.20 14.35
CA GLU A 59 -6.66 -17.11 15.06
C GLU A 59 -5.70 -16.30 15.95
N GLN A 60 -4.65 -16.95 16.47
CA GLN A 60 -3.59 -16.31 17.26
C GLN A 60 -2.59 -15.49 16.42
N ALA A 61 -2.61 -15.63 15.09
CA ALA A 61 -1.63 -15.00 14.20
C ALA A 61 -1.90 -13.51 13.91
N ASN A 62 -2.95 -12.92 14.48
CA ASN A 62 -3.30 -11.50 14.35
C ASN A 62 -3.21 -10.98 12.89
N LYS A 63 -3.79 -11.74 11.94
CA LYS A 63 -3.79 -11.43 10.50
C LYS A 63 -2.39 -11.35 9.85
N ASN A 64 -1.35 -11.83 10.52
CA ASN A 64 0.01 -11.91 9.99
C ASN A 64 0.31 -13.31 9.46
N LEU A 65 0.35 -13.46 8.14
CA LEU A 65 0.64 -14.73 7.47
C LEU A 65 1.99 -15.33 7.86
N ARG A 66 3.01 -14.50 8.13
CA ARG A 66 4.37 -14.97 8.48
C ARG A 66 4.44 -15.52 9.90
N MET A 67 3.52 -15.09 10.77
CA MET A 67 3.39 -15.59 12.14
C MET A 67 2.34 -16.71 12.28
N SER A 68 1.55 -16.95 11.23
CA SER A 68 0.60 -18.06 11.18
C SER A 68 1.35 -19.39 11.09
N ARG A 69 1.55 -20.01 12.26
CA ARG A 69 2.14 -21.34 12.39
C ARG A 69 1.04 -22.28 12.87
N PHE A 70 0.85 -23.36 12.11
CA PHE A 70 0.08 -24.51 12.57
C PHE A 70 1.07 -25.50 13.19
N SER A 71 0.74 -26.04 14.36
CA SER A 71 1.54 -27.11 14.97
C SER A 71 1.63 -28.30 14.00
N VAL A 72 2.76 -29.00 14.00
CA VAL A 72 3.03 -30.15 13.12
C VAL A 72 1.94 -31.22 13.24
N ASP A 73 1.35 -31.33 14.42
CA ASP A 73 0.23 -32.22 14.76
C ASP A 73 -1.02 -31.95 13.89
N LEU A 74 -1.43 -30.70 13.73
CA LEU A 74 -2.59 -30.32 12.92
C LEU A 74 -2.38 -30.61 11.42
N LYS A 75 -1.14 -30.48 10.95
CA LYS A 75 -0.77 -30.80 9.55
C LYS A 75 -0.86 -32.30 9.29
N MET A 76 -0.56 -33.13 10.29
CA MET A 76 -0.67 -34.58 10.23
C MET A 76 -2.13 -35.01 10.25
N MET A 77 -2.96 -34.42 11.13
CA MET A 77 -4.40 -34.67 11.21
C MET A 77 -5.16 -34.32 9.91
N LEU A 78 -4.87 -33.16 9.30
CA LEU A 78 -5.48 -32.77 8.02
C LEU A 78 -5.09 -33.72 6.88
N LYS A 79 -3.86 -34.24 6.90
CA LYS A 79 -3.38 -35.19 5.89
C LYS A 79 -4.03 -36.57 6.07
N LEU A 80 -4.31 -36.98 7.31
CA LEU A 80 -5.00 -38.22 7.64
C LEU A 80 -6.48 -38.18 7.22
N ILE A 81 -7.19 -37.06 7.47
CA ILE A 81 -8.58 -36.87 7.02
C ILE A 81 -8.69 -36.94 5.48
N LYS A 82 -7.70 -36.40 4.76
CA LYS A 82 -7.67 -36.43 3.29
C LYS A 82 -7.34 -37.79 2.68
N TRP A 83 -6.85 -38.74 3.48
CA TRP A 83 -6.50 -40.10 3.05
C TRP A 83 -7.57 -41.14 3.43
N GLN A 84 -8.58 -40.72 4.20
CA GLN A 84 -9.66 -41.57 4.70
C GLN A 84 -10.98 -41.38 3.94
N ASN A 85 -10.94 -40.63 2.83
CA ASN A 85 -12.04 -40.38 1.90
C ASN A 85 -11.50 -40.41 0.46
#